data_AF-A0A133ND94-F1
#
_entry.id   AF-A0A133ND94-F1
#
_cell.length_a   1.000
_cell.length_b   1.000
_cell.length_c   1.000
_cell.angle_alpha   90.00
_cell.angle_beta   90.00
_cell.angle_gamma   90.00
#
_symmetry.space_group_name_H-M   'P 1'
#
loop_
_entity.id
_entity.type
_entity.pdbx_description
1 polymer ?
#
loop_
_entity_poly.entity_id
_entity_poly.type
_entity_poly.pdbx_seq_one_letter_code
_entity_poly.pdbx_strand_id
1 'polypeptide(L)'
;QIKADGNITQAGVKDTNYSYHKTTKKGFMGLTSKSVTDENYAEKAILSATLAGNDGLTYDSKNNLILSGVKVVSSGNINLKGKDVEINPLETKSYNKHEEVKKGFSGSFSPKGIS
;
A
#
# COMPACT_ATOMS: atom_id res chain seq x y z
N GLN A 1 -15.68 -28.83 -0.79
CA GLN A 1 -14.54 -29.40 -0.02
C GLN A 1 -13.37 -29.58 -0.97
N ILE A 2 -12.17 -29.13 -0.59
CA ILE A 2 -10.94 -29.39 -1.36
C ILE A 2 -10.08 -30.38 -0.60
N LYS A 3 -9.59 -31.40 -1.31
CA LYS A 3 -8.64 -32.39 -0.79
C LYS A 3 -7.44 -32.42 -1.71
N ALA A 4 -6.25 -32.45 -1.13
CA ALA A 4 -5.02 -32.65 -1.88
C ALA A 4 -4.12 -33.61 -1.13
N ASP A 5 -3.53 -34.56 -1.89
CA ASP A 5 -2.49 -35.44 -1.36
C ASP A 5 -1.16 -34.71 -1.19
N GLY A 6 -0.96 -33.57 -1.89
CA GLY A 6 0.20 -32.68 -1.75
C GLY A 6 -0.12 -31.37 -1.01
N ASN A 7 0.83 -30.44 -1.05
CA ASN A 7 0.66 -29.09 -0.50
C ASN A 7 -0.45 -28.33 -1.21
N ILE A 8 -1.14 -27.45 -0.48
CA ILE A 8 -2.08 -26.48 -1.05
C ILE A 8 -1.54 -25.09 -0.81
N THR A 9 -1.27 -24.35 -1.89
CA THR A 9 -0.83 -22.95 -1.83
C THR A 9 -1.78 -22.07 -2.64
N GLN A 10 -2.27 -20.99 -2.03
CA GLN A 10 -2.93 -19.89 -2.73
C GLN A 10 -2.24 -18.57 -2.41
N ALA A 11 -2.11 -17.72 -3.43
CA ALA A 11 -1.41 -16.46 -3.37
C ALA A 11 -2.26 -15.34 -3.97
N GLY A 12 -2.41 -14.23 -3.25
CA GLY A 12 -2.91 -12.97 -3.80
C GLY A 12 -1.80 -12.09 -4.36
N VAL A 13 -2.15 -11.19 -5.28
CA VAL A 13 -1.24 -10.24 -5.93
C VAL A 13 -1.69 -8.82 -5.64
N LYS A 14 -0.74 -7.94 -5.31
CA LYS A 14 -0.93 -6.50 -5.18
C LYS A 14 -0.13 -5.73 -6.23
N ASP A 15 -0.69 -4.59 -6.62
CA ASP A 15 -0.01 -3.52 -7.35
C ASP A 15 0.58 -2.52 -6.38
N THR A 16 1.58 -1.78 -6.83
CA THR A 16 2.11 -0.64 -6.11
C THR A 16 2.16 0.57 -7.03
N ASN A 17 1.37 1.58 -6.71
CA ASN A 17 1.35 2.85 -7.42
C ASN A 17 2.15 3.88 -6.64
N TYR A 18 3.12 4.48 -7.31
CA TYR A 18 3.91 5.58 -6.78
C TYR A 18 3.85 6.76 -7.74
N SER A 19 3.59 7.96 -7.22
CA SER A 19 3.74 9.18 -7.99
C SER A 19 4.38 10.28 -7.17
N TYR A 20 5.21 11.06 -7.86
CA TYR A 20 5.91 12.21 -7.31
C TYR A 20 5.69 13.38 -8.24
N HIS A 21 5.21 14.49 -7.70
CA HIS A 21 5.01 15.71 -8.46
C HIS A 21 5.53 16.90 -7.67
N LYS A 22 6.39 17.71 -8.31
CA LYS A 22 6.95 18.92 -7.70
C LYS A 22 6.73 20.09 -8.63
N THR A 23 6.04 21.12 -8.12
CA THR A 23 5.83 22.37 -8.84
C THR A 23 6.54 23.50 -8.13
N THR A 24 7.34 24.27 -8.85
CA THR A 24 7.99 25.48 -8.32
C THR A 24 7.52 26.70 -9.10
N LYS A 25 6.97 27.69 -8.39
CA LYS A 25 6.64 29.00 -8.94
C LYS A 25 7.64 30.03 -8.41
N LYS A 26 8.33 30.72 -9.32
CA LYS A 26 9.22 31.84 -9.00
C LYS A 26 8.44 33.15 -9.12
N GLY A 27 8.62 34.06 -8.17
CA GLY A 27 8.08 35.42 -8.21
C GLY A 27 8.96 36.37 -9.02
N PHE A 28 8.60 37.65 -9.02
CA PHE A 28 9.27 38.73 -9.76
C PHE A 28 10.80 38.67 -9.62
N MET A 29 11.52 38.62 -10.75
CA MET A 29 12.99 38.50 -10.82
C MET A 29 13.63 37.34 -10.05
N GLY A 30 12.86 36.34 -9.61
CA GLY A 30 13.36 35.24 -8.78
C GLY A 30 13.53 35.58 -7.29
N LEU A 31 13.02 36.74 -6.84
CA LEU A 31 13.17 37.25 -5.49
C LEU A 31 12.43 36.43 -4.42
N THR A 32 11.38 35.73 -4.83
CA THR A 32 10.60 34.82 -4.00
C THR A 32 10.37 33.52 -4.76
N SER A 33 10.22 32.40 -4.06
CA SER A 33 9.77 31.17 -4.68
C SER A 33 8.84 30.38 -3.76
N LYS A 34 7.87 29.70 -4.35
CA LYS A 34 7.04 28.70 -3.69
C LYS A 34 7.23 27.37 -4.40
N SER A 35 7.58 26.34 -3.66
CA SER A 35 7.58 24.95 -4.13
C SER A 35 6.46 24.20 -3.43
N VAL A 36 5.74 23.39 -4.19
CA VAL A 36 4.77 22.42 -3.71
C VAL A 36 5.25 21.05 -4.16
N THR A 37 5.28 20.10 -3.24
CA THR A 37 5.65 18.71 -3.50
C THR A 37 4.52 17.81 -3.05
N ASP A 38 4.08 16.93 -3.93
CA ASP A 38 3.07 15.91 -3.70
C ASP A 38 3.72 14.53 -3.92
N GLU A 39 3.71 13.70 -2.89
CA GLU A 39 4.15 12.31 -2.96
C GLU A 39 2.96 11.41 -2.62
N ASN A 40 2.66 10.48 -3.51
CA ASN A 40 1.58 9.52 -3.33
C ASN A 40 2.13 8.11 -3.45
N TYR A 41 1.78 7.29 -2.49
CA TYR A 41 2.05 5.87 -2.50
C TYR A 41 0.76 5.13 -2.17
N ALA A 42 0.39 4.16 -2.99
CA ALA A 42 -0.77 3.32 -2.74
C ALA A 42 -0.52 1.91 -3.27
N GLU A 43 -0.58 0.94 -2.39
CA GLU A 43 -0.71 -0.46 -2.75
C GLU A 43 -2.19 -0.77 -2.97
N LYS A 44 -2.48 -1.56 -4.01
CA LYS A 44 -3.84 -2.01 -4.31
C LYS A 44 -3.82 -3.50 -4.59
N ALA A 45 -4.67 -4.27 -3.91
CA ALA A 45 -4.86 -5.67 -4.28
C ALA A 45 -5.43 -5.75 -5.71
N ILE A 46 -4.70 -6.39 -6.62
CA ILE A 46 -5.16 -6.63 -8.01
C ILE A 46 -5.94 -7.92 -8.06
N LEU A 47 -5.40 -8.96 -7.40
CA LEU A 47 -5.95 -10.30 -7.41
C LEU A 47 -5.94 -10.81 -5.97
N SER A 48 -7.06 -10.70 -5.26
CA SER A 48 -7.27 -11.49 -4.07
C SER A 48 -7.98 -12.77 -4.49
N ALA A 49 -7.30 -13.91 -4.34
CA ALA A 49 -8.01 -15.19 -4.38
C ALA A 49 -9.05 -15.15 -3.25
N THR A 50 -10.32 -15.33 -3.58
CA THR A 50 -11.39 -15.40 -2.58
C THR A 50 -11.78 -16.85 -2.40
N LEU A 51 -11.59 -17.36 -1.19
CA LEU A 51 -12.07 -18.67 -0.79
C LEU A 51 -13.47 -18.50 -0.22
N ALA A 52 -14.48 -18.86 -1.02
CA ALA A 52 -15.88 -18.77 -0.65
C ALA A 52 -16.50 -20.17 -0.49
N GLY A 53 -17.25 -20.37 0.59
CA GLY A 53 -18.07 -21.56 0.81
C GLY A 53 -19.44 -21.16 1.33
N ASN A 54 -20.50 -21.51 0.59
CA ASN A 54 -21.85 -21.44 1.14
C ASN A 54 -22.05 -22.65 2.05
N ASP A 55 -22.53 -22.43 3.28
CA ASP A 55 -22.73 -23.45 4.33
C ASP A 55 -21.44 -24.00 4.98
N GLY A 56 -20.28 -23.46 4.60
CA GLY A 56 -18.99 -23.81 5.19
C GLY A 56 -17.88 -24.03 4.17
N LEU A 57 -16.63 -24.07 4.65
CA LEU A 57 -15.44 -24.29 3.85
C LEU A 57 -14.57 -25.35 4.53
N THR A 58 -14.27 -26.46 3.84
CA THR A 58 -13.29 -27.45 4.32
C THR A 58 -12.16 -27.62 3.33
N TYR A 59 -10.95 -27.36 3.79
CA TYR A 59 -9.69 -27.67 3.13
C TYR A 59 -8.96 -28.75 3.90
N ASP A 60 -8.56 -29.80 3.20
CA ASP A 60 -7.89 -30.95 3.79
C ASP A 60 -6.65 -31.26 2.96
N SER A 61 -5.54 -30.62 3.34
CA SER A 61 -4.21 -30.98 2.84
C SER A 61 -3.65 -32.04 3.78
N LYS A 62 -3.18 -33.16 3.21
CA LYS A 62 -2.37 -34.12 3.98
C LYS A 62 -0.98 -33.59 4.32
N ASN A 63 -0.61 -32.42 3.79
CA ASN A 63 0.66 -31.73 3.99
C ASN A 63 0.39 -30.25 4.36
N ASN A 64 1.20 -29.30 3.89
CA ASN A 64 1.12 -27.91 4.33
C ASN A 64 0.04 -27.14 3.56
N LEU A 65 -0.70 -26.30 4.29
CA LEU A 65 -1.72 -25.41 3.76
C LEU A 65 -1.28 -23.96 3.96
N ILE A 66 -0.94 -23.28 2.87
CA ILE A 66 -0.44 -21.90 2.89
C ILE A 66 -1.41 -21.00 2.13
N LEU A 67 -2.04 -20.08 2.85
CA LEU A 67 -3.00 -19.12 2.34
C LEU A 67 -2.42 -17.70 2.45
N SER A 68 -1.69 -17.26 1.43
CA SER A 68 -1.09 -15.93 1.36
C SER A 68 -1.88 -15.00 0.45
N GLY A 69 -2.13 -13.77 0.87
CA GLY A 69 -2.88 -12.79 0.10
C GLY A 69 -4.35 -13.17 -0.20
N VAL A 70 -4.92 -14.12 0.54
CA VAL A 70 -6.24 -14.71 0.27
C VAL A 70 -7.28 -14.09 1.19
N LYS A 71 -8.48 -13.79 0.66
CA LYS A 71 -9.64 -13.43 1.49
C LYS A 71 -10.49 -14.68 1.70
N VAL A 72 -10.68 -15.10 2.95
CA VAL A 72 -11.53 -16.25 3.30
C VAL A 72 -12.90 -15.75 3.75
N VAL A 73 -13.96 -16.23 3.10
CA VAL A 73 -15.35 -15.86 3.40
C VAL A 73 -16.20 -17.12 3.45
N SER A 74 -16.98 -17.29 4.51
CA SER A 74 -17.86 -18.45 4.66
C SER A 74 -19.13 -18.05 5.39
N SER A 75 -20.28 -18.53 4.93
CA SER A 75 -21.55 -18.40 5.65
C SER A 75 -21.76 -19.50 6.70
N GLY A 76 -20.93 -20.55 6.68
CA GLY A 76 -20.88 -21.61 7.70
C GLY A 76 -19.48 -21.82 8.27
N ASN A 77 -19.26 -22.97 8.91
CA ASN A 77 -17.99 -23.28 9.57
C ASN A 77 -16.81 -23.38 8.59
N ILE A 78 -15.65 -22.86 8.99
CA ILE A 78 -14.40 -23.00 8.26
C ILE A 78 -13.54 -24.06 8.96
N ASN A 79 -13.08 -25.05 8.21
CA ASN A 79 -12.23 -26.14 8.68
C ASN A 79 -10.99 -26.25 7.79
N LEU A 80 -9.84 -25.83 8.30
CA LEU A 80 -8.56 -25.85 7.59
C LEU A 80 -7.68 -26.93 8.24
N LYS A 81 -7.38 -27.99 7.48
CA LYS A 81 -6.56 -29.11 7.91
C LYS A 81 -5.31 -29.20 7.05
N GLY A 82 -4.18 -29.30 7.72
CA GLY A 82 -2.84 -29.39 7.17
C GLY A 82 -1.89 -29.84 8.26
N LYS A 83 -0.71 -30.32 7.89
CA LYS A 83 0.41 -30.52 8.82
C LYS A 83 0.79 -29.18 9.45
N ASP A 84 0.98 -28.17 8.62
CA ASP A 84 1.10 -26.76 9.00
C ASP A 84 -0.01 -25.96 8.29
N VAL A 85 -0.62 -25.01 9.00
CA VAL A 85 -1.64 -24.11 8.45
C VAL A 85 -1.18 -22.67 8.66
N GLU A 86 -0.91 -21.97 7.56
CA GLU A 86 -0.44 -20.58 7.57
C GLU A 86 -1.43 -19.70 6.79
N ILE A 87 -1.82 -18.58 7.39
CA ILE A 87 -2.74 -17.61 6.80
C ILE A 87 -2.13 -16.22 6.90
N ASN A 88 -1.74 -15.68 5.76
CA ASN A 88 -1.15 -14.36 5.63
C ASN A 88 -2.07 -13.50 4.75
N PRO A 89 -2.99 -12.71 5.30
CA PRO A 89 -3.89 -11.88 4.48
C PRO A 89 -3.11 -10.85 3.65
N LEU A 90 -3.70 -10.39 2.53
CA LEU A 90 -3.07 -9.37 1.69
C LEU A 90 -3.23 -8.00 2.36
N GLU A 91 -2.17 -7.51 2.98
CA GLU A 91 -2.14 -6.13 3.47
C GLU A 91 -1.80 -5.16 2.33
N THR A 92 -2.49 -4.02 2.33
CA THR A 92 -2.22 -2.91 1.42
C THR A 92 -1.97 -1.65 2.24
N LYS A 93 -0.94 -0.90 1.87
CA LYS A 93 -0.56 0.35 2.52
C LYS A 93 -0.74 1.52 1.56
N SER A 94 -1.15 2.67 2.06
CA SER A 94 -1.16 3.90 1.27
C SER A 94 -0.79 5.10 2.14
N TYR A 95 -0.10 6.07 1.54
CA TYR A 95 0.14 7.37 2.15
C TYR A 95 0.11 8.46 1.07
N ASN A 96 -0.26 9.66 1.50
CA ASN A 96 -0.13 10.88 0.72
C ASN A 96 0.65 11.88 1.57
N LYS A 97 1.64 12.53 0.96
CA LYS A 97 2.45 13.57 1.59
C LYS A 97 2.39 14.81 0.73
N HIS A 98 2.00 15.92 1.36
CA HIS A 98 1.96 17.24 0.74
C HIS A 98 2.87 18.19 1.50
N GLU A 99 3.82 18.79 0.81
CA GLU A 99 4.75 19.76 1.39
C GLU A 99 4.74 21.07 0.60
N GLU A 100 4.60 22.19 1.30
CA GLU A 100 4.79 23.53 0.74
C GLU A 100 6.01 24.21 1.35
N VAL A 101 6.95 24.63 0.51
CA VAL A 101 8.12 25.41 0.92
C VAL A 101 8.04 26.78 0.28
N LYS A 102 8.10 27.83 1.10
CA LYS A 102 8.18 29.22 0.65
C LYS A 102 9.57 29.77 0.98
N LYS A 103 10.27 30.27 -0.03
CA LYS A 103 11.51 31.06 0.16
C LYS A 103 11.21 32.52 -0.12
N GLY A 104 11.36 33.35 0.90
CA GLY A 104 11.27 34.81 0.81
C GLY A 104 12.61 35.45 0.44
N PHE A 105 12.59 36.77 0.32
CA PHE A 105 13.76 37.58 0.05
C PHE A 105 14.77 37.47 1.20
N SER A 106 15.94 36.87 0.95
CA SER A 106 17.09 36.92 1.86
C SER A 106 17.92 38.17 1.56
N GLY A 107 17.31 39.35 1.66
CA GLY A 107 18.06 40.59 1.65
C GLY A 107 18.68 40.81 3.01
N SER A 108 20.01 40.71 3.12
CA SER A 108 20.71 41.37 4.22
C SER A 108 20.40 42.86 4.11
N PHE A 109 19.53 43.39 4.97
CA PHE A 109 19.48 44.83 5.21
C PHE A 109 20.82 45.20 5.85
N SER A 110 21.79 45.60 5.05
CA SER A 110 22.92 46.38 5.51
C SER A 110 22.45 47.84 5.46
N PRO A 111 22.08 48.46 6.60
CA PRO A 111 21.86 49.90 6.62
C PRO A 111 23.24 50.56 6.48
N LYS A 112 23.76 50.68 5.26
CA LYS A 112 24.83 51.63 5.01
C LYS A 112 24.21 53.01 5.16
N GLY A 113 24.71 53.73 6.16
CA GLY A 113 24.20 54.98 6.66
C GLY A 113 23.73 55.93 5.57
N ILE A 114 22.50 56.38 5.73
CA ILE A 114 22.04 57.64 5.17
C ILE A 114 22.68 58.70 6.10
N SER A 115 23.72 59.37 5.61
CA SER A 115 24.31 60.55 6.25
C SER A 115 24.33 61.70 5.27
#